data_AF-A0A1E5QM84-F1
#
_entry.id   AF-A0A1E5QM84-F1
#
_cell.length_a   1.000
_cell.length_b   1.000
_cell.length_c   1.000
_cell.angle_alpha   90.00
_cell.angle_beta   90.00
_cell.angle_gamma   90.00
#
_symmetry.space_group_name_H-M   'P 1'
#
loop_
_entity.id
_entity.type
_entity.pdbx_description
1 polymer ?
#
loop_
_entity_poly.entity_id
_entity_poly.type
_entity_poly.pdbx_seq_one_letter_code
_entity_poly.pdbx_strand_id
1 'polypeptide(L)'
;MSQSIHRLELSAPPQFEKSLGYSGNRRWVSWHWEPDVEQLVYQDDKQIGSASNAAWQVFLGHSQMQPQLAEYQLDRRDRHWLLLDRTTRNLYVGEGSIVQSLLEQPEGLALLASLDSPSTLAKPQSQTIRHLVNAAIIGATASAIAALGFVSWSMLKPAPQSVTPPSEPILSNKPGTAPAMLPAGTCGVGGSGDFGGVLYPTNGGPELHVVGIYEARSDHSANNRQVGVVRVNVERQNQPMVLALSSYEPVEWQLNLAPNVQIEKIILNGYHDQTIVGAENIPVEEYSYEGTGTSFSDFPHSWTGDFANAVMIPQLQALTGRSLTSFQGCYRGTEFSLR
;
A
#
# COMPACT_ATOMS: atom_id res chain seq x y z
N MET A 1 -0.56 19.51 15.70
CA MET A 1 0.87 19.11 15.73
C MET A 1 1.37 19.24 14.31
N SER A 2 2.51 19.89 14.08
CA SER A 2 3.00 20.28 12.76
C SER A 2 3.39 19.07 11.90
N GLN A 3 2.74 18.95 10.73
CA GLN A 3 3.06 18.01 9.65
C GLN A 3 4.49 18.26 9.15
N SER A 4 5.48 17.58 9.71
CA SER A 4 6.89 17.90 9.47
C SER A 4 7.70 16.68 9.07
N ILE A 5 8.39 16.82 7.94
CA ILE A 5 9.47 15.94 7.50
C ILE A 5 10.79 16.53 8.02
N HIS A 6 11.62 15.68 8.63
CA HIS A 6 12.85 16.07 9.30
C HIS A 6 14.03 15.39 8.62
N ARG A 7 15.05 16.17 8.28
CA ARG A 7 16.32 15.64 7.77
C ARG A 7 17.15 15.09 8.93
N LEU A 8 17.67 13.88 8.76
CA LEU A 8 18.62 13.28 9.69
C LEU A 8 20.03 13.84 9.43
N GLU A 9 20.84 13.92 10.49
CA GLU A 9 22.18 14.52 10.41
C GLU A 9 23.19 13.65 9.65
N LEU A 10 22.85 12.39 9.40
CA LEU A 10 23.72 11.40 8.78
C LEU A 10 23.27 11.07 7.36
N SER A 11 24.25 11.02 6.46
CA SER A 11 24.03 10.55 5.10
C SER A 11 23.98 9.03 5.04
N ALA A 12 23.12 8.49 4.17
CA ALA A 12 23.02 7.07 3.94
C ALA A 12 24.32 6.51 3.32
N PRO A 13 24.92 5.44 3.89
CA PRO A 13 26.14 4.84 3.37
C PRO A 13 25.94 4.29 1.95
N PRO A 14 27.01 4.13 1.15
CA PRO A 14 26.92 3.48 -0.15
C PRO A 14 26.29 2.08 0.00
N GLN A 15 25.28 1.76 -0.82
CA GLN A 15 24.47 0.53 -0.78
C GLN A 15 23.35 0.44 0.28
N PHE A 16 23.11 1.47 1.10
CA PHE A 16 22.06 1.45 2.13
C PHE A 16 20.72 0.88 1.64
N GLU A 17 20.21 1.38 0.51
CA GLU A 17 18.94 0.95 -0.06
C GLU A 17 18.92 -0.54 -0.43
N LYS A 18 20.03 -1.06 -0.97
CA LYS A 18 20.16 -2.47 -1.35
C LYS A 18 20.27 -3.39 -0.15
N SER A 19 20.95 -2.94 0.92
CA SER A 19 21.01 -3.67 2.19
C SER A 19 19.62 -3.84 2.81
N LEU A 20 18.74 -2.85 2.60
CA LEU A 20 17.33 -2.94 2.99
C LEU A 20 16.46 -3.71 1.98
N GLY A 21 17.01 -4.22 0.88
CA GLY A 21 16.28 -5.03 -0.10
C GLY A 21 15.65 -4.24 -1.26
N TYR A 22 15.90 -2.93 -1.37
CA TYR A 22 15.44 -2.16 -2.51
C TYR A 22 16.30 -2.42 -3.75
N SER A 23 15.66 -2.86 -4.83
CA SER A 23 16.29 -3.20 -6.12
C SER A 23 16.00 -2.18 -7.24
N GLY A 24 15.14 -1.18 -6.97
CA GLY A 24 14.74 -0.19 -7.97
C GLY A 24 15.81 0.85 -8.29
N ASN A 25 15.53 1.70 -9.29
CA ASN A 25 16.46 2.73 -9.76
C ASN A 25 16.05 4.17 -9.44
N ARG A 26 14.94 4.38 -8.72
CA ARG A 26 14.36 5.71 -8.50
C ARG A 26 15.23 6.56 -7.59
N ARG A 27 15.19 7.88 -7.78
CA ARG A 27 15.96 8.81 -6.93
C ARG A 27 15.46 8.76 -5.49
N TRP A 28 14.15 8.70 -5.32
CA TRP A 28 13.49 8.74 -4.02
C TRP A 28 12.90 7.37 -3.70
N VAL A 29 13.12 6.92 -2.49
CA VAL A 29 12.56 5.67 -1.97
C VAL A 29 12.34 5.82 -0.48
N SER A 30 11.25 5.27 0.01
CA SER A 30 10.88 5.25 1.42
C SER A 30 10.85 3.83 1.99
N TRP A 31 10.91 3.75 3.32
CA TRP A 31 10.66 2.53 4.09
C TRP A 31 9.75 2.81 5.27
N HIS A 32 8.83 1.90 5.53
CA HIS A 32 7.94 1.94 6.68
C HIS A 32 7.67 0.53 7.22
N TRP A 33 7.32 0.48 8.50
CA TRP A 33 6.99 -0.78 9.17
C TRP A 33 5.50 -1.03 9.07
N GLU A 34 5.12 -2.16 8.47
CA GLU A 34 3.74 -2.64 8.43
C GLU A 34 3.49 -3.51 9.67
N PRO A 35 2.79 -2.99 10.71
CA PRO A 35 2.63 -3.68 11.99
C PRO A 35 1.84 -4.97 11.89
N ASP A 36 0.85 -5.07 11.01
CA ASP A 36 -0.06 -6.22 11.03
C ASP A 36 0.56 -7.46 10.36
N VAL A 37 1.53 -7.28 9.45
CA VAL A 37 2.34 -8.37 8.88
C VAL A 37 3.78 -8.40 9.41
N GLU A 38 4.09 -7.56 10.40
CA GLU A 38 5.42 -7.42 11.02
C GLU A 38 6.57 -7.35 9.99
N GLN A 39 6.39 -6.51 8.97
CA GLN A 39 7.23 -6.50 7.79
C GLN A 39 7.68 -5.08 7.45
N LEU A 40 8.97 -4.91 7.18
CA LEU A 40 9.46 -3.69 6.54
C LEU A 40 9.01 -3.69 5.08
N VAL A 41 8.42 -2.59 4.66
CA VAL A 41 8.00 -2.32 3.29
C VAL A 41 8.83 -1.17 2.75
N TYR A 42 9.21 -1.24 1.47
CA TYR A 42 9.75 -0.10 0.73
C TYR A 42 8.73 0.41 -0.28
N GLN A 43 8.80 1.70 -0.61
CA GLN A 43 7.98 2.33 -1.64
C GLN A 43 8.73 3.44 -2.37
N ASP A 44 8.62 3.45 -3.70
CA ASP A 44 8.99 4.59 -4.55
C ASP A 44 7.78 5.05 -5.42
N ASP A 45 8.02 5.91 -6.42
CA ASP A 45 6.97 6.42 -7.32
C ASP A 45 6.39 5.37 -8.31
N LYS A 46 6.85 4.11 -8.25
CA LYS A 46 6.49 3.03 -9.18
C LYS A 46 6.24 1.68 -8.55
N GLN A 47 6.89 1.37 -7.44
CA GLN A 47 6.86 0.03 -6.87
C GLN A 47 6.80 0.08 -5.34
N ILE A 48 6.12 -0.93 -4.81
CA ILE A 48 6.08 -1.27 -3.40
C ILE A 48 6.59 -2.70 -3.28
N GLY A 49 7.30 -3.02 -2.20
CA GLY A 49 7.73 -4.39 -1.96
C GLY A 49 8.27 -4.61 -0.55
N SER A 50 8.45 -5.87 -0.19
CA SER A 50 9.02 -6.26 1.10
C SER A 50 10.52 -5.97 1.15
N ALA A 51 10.97 -5.53 2.32
CA ALA A 51 12.34 -5.16 2.63
C ALA A 51 12.95 -6.10 3.69
N SER A 52 14.25 -5.95 3.95
CA SER A 52 14.96 -6.79 4.92
C SER A 52 14.73 -6.32 6.37
N ASN A 53 13.88 -7.04 7.12
CA ASN A 53 13.66 -6.80 8.55
C ASN A 53 14.96 -6.84 9.36
N ALA A 54 15.86 -7.78 9.05
CA ALA A 54 17.13 -7.92 9.77
C ALA A 54 18.03 -6.69 9.56
N ALA A 55 18.16 -6.21 8.32
CA ALA A 55 18.95 -5.02 8.02
C ALA A 55 18.32 -3.76 8.64
N TRP A 56 16.99 -3.70 8.68
CA TRP A 56 16.25 -2.63 9.36
C TRP A 56 16.59 -2.53 10.84
N GLN A 57 16.54 -3.65 11.55
CA GLN A 57 16.84 -3.69 12.98
C GLN A 57 18.30 -3.29 13.26
N VAL A 58 19.24 -3.69 12.40
CA VAL A 58 20.65 -3.24 12.49
C VAL A 58 20.75 -1.72 12.30
N PHE A 59 20.03 -1.15 11.34
CA PHE A 59 20.01 0.30 11.10
C PHE A 59 19.42 1.07 12.28
N LEU A 60 18.25 0.66 12.80
CA LEU A 60 17.58 1.30 13.93
C LEU A 60 18.39 1.18 15.22
N GLY A 61 19.10 0.06 15.40
CA GLY A 61 19.99 -0.19 16.54
C GLY A 61 21.38 0.46 16.42
N HIS A 62 21.70 1.08 15.28
CA HIS A 62 23.02 1.67 15.06
C HIS A 62 23.26 2.87 16.00
N SER A 63 24.40 2.89 16.69
CA SER A 63 24.71 3.87 17.76
C SER A 63 24.55 5.34 17.36
N GLN A 64 24.79 5.69 16.09
CA GLN A 64 24.65 7.06 15.59
C GLN A 64 23.22 7.39 15.11
N MET A 65 22.41 6.37 14.78
CA MET A 65 21.04 6.54 14.29
C MET A 65 20.03 6.46 15.42
N GLN A 66 20.23 5.56 16.38
CA GLN A 66 19.30 5.27 17.46
C GLN A 66 18.85 6.54 18.23
N PRO A 67 19.74 7.50 18.57
CA PRO A 67 19.32 8.73 19.26
C PRO A 67 18.39 9.62 18.42
N GLN A 68 18.55 9.59 17.10
CA GLN A 68 17.73 10.38 16.17
C GLN A 68 16.43 9.67 15.81
N LEU A 69 16.36 8.34 15.91
CA LEU A 69 15.23 7.55 15.42
C LEU A 69 14.29 7.05 16.52
N ALA A 70 14.74 7.01 17.78
CA ALA A 70 14.01 6.39 18.88
C ALA A 70 12.60 6.98 19.10
N GLU A 71 12.40 8.28 18.85
CA GLU A 71 11.10 8.94 19.03
C GLU A 71 10.06 8.52 17.98
N TYR A 72 10.51 8.09 16.80
CA TYR A 72 9.64 7.81 15.66
C TYR A 72 9.03 6.41 15.67
N GLN A 73 9.61 5.48 16.45
CA GLN A 73 9.12 4.09 16.62
C GLN A 73 8.96 3.33 15.29
N LEU A 74 9.97 3.49 14.42
CA LEU A 74 10.03 2.95 13.05
C LEU A 74 10.05 1.40 12.95
N ASP A 75 10.08 0.68 14.06
CA ASP A 75 10.05 -0.80 14.16
C ASP A 75 8.71 -1.35 14.63
N ARG A 76 7.75 -0.48 14.99
CA ARG A 76 6.53 -0.89 15.71
C ARG A 76 5.25 -0.23 15.20
N ARG A 77 5.36 0.96 14.62
CA ARG A 77 4.20 1.75 14.22
C ARG A 77 4.37 2.24 12.81
N ASP A 78 3.30 2.10 12.02
CA ASP A 78 3.21 2.75 10.73
C ASP A 78 2.77 4.21 10.85
N ARG A 79 3.49 4.99 11.65
CA ARG A 79 3.23 6.44 11.77
C ARG A 79 4.24 7.26 11.00
N HIS A 80 5.50 6.84 11.06
CA HIS A 80 6.60 7.58 10.49
C HIS A 80 7.33 6.71 9.49
N TRP A 81 7.71 7.32 8.37
CA TRP A 81 8.40 6.66 7.29
C TRP A 81 9.79 7.26 7.16
N LEU A 82 10.76 6.44 6.80
CA LEU A 82 12.08 6.89 6.39
C LEU A 82 12.04 7.19 4.89
N LEU A 83 12.58 8.32 4.45
CA LEU A 83 12.73 8.69 3.04
C LEU A 83 14.20 8.92 2.71
N LEU A 84 14.65 8.43 1.56
CA LEU A 84 16.02 8.58 1.07
C LEU A 84 16.04 9.33 -0.25
N ASP A 85 16.84 10.40 -0.32
CA ASP A 85 17.32 10.94 -1.59
C ASP A 85 18.58 10.17 -2.00
N ARG A 86 18.49 9.28 -2.98
CA ARG A 86 19.63 8.48 -3.44
C ARG A 86 20.70 9.29 -4.15
N THR A 87 20.38 10.50 -4.64
CA THR A 87 21.34 11.39 -5.29
C THR A 87 22.19 12.13 -4.28
N THR A 88 21.57 12.75 -3.27
CA THR A 88 22.28 13.52 -2.23
C THR A 88 22.68 12.68 -1.02
N ARG A 89 22.17 11.44 -0.92
CA ARG A 89 22.29 10.53 0.22
C ARG A 89 21.71 11.07 1.52
N ASN A 90 20.81 12.06 1.43
CA ASN A 90 20.09 12.57 2.60
C ASN A 90 19.00 11.60 3.03
N LEU A 91 18.90 11.40 4.34
CA LEU A 91 17.82 10.66 4.97
C LEU A 91 16.85 11.64 5.64
N TYR A 92 15.57 11.32 5.56
CA TYR A 92 14.50 12.07 6.18
C TYR A 92 13.57 11.14 6.93
N VAL A 93 12.92 11.64 7.97
CA VAL A 93 11.82 10.97 8.66
C VAL A 93 10.63 11.91 8.72
N GLY A 94 9.46 11.44 8.35
CA GLY A 94 8.22 12.24 8.38
C GLY A 94 7.01 11.38 8.65
N GLU A 95 5.86 12.01 8.88
CA GLU A 95 4.58 11.27 8.95
C GLU A 95 4.33 10.53 7.63
N GLY A 96 3.83 9.29 7.70
CA GLY A 96 3.68 8.41 6.54
C GLY A 96 2.87 9.04 5.42
N SER A 97 1.76 9.69 5.75
CA SER A 97 0.91 10.41 4.80
C SER A 97 1.64 11.54 4.04
N ILE A 98 2.59 12.22 4.69
CA ILE A 98 3.40 13.27 4.06
C ILE A 98 4.43 12.65 3.12
N VAL A 99 5.14 11.61 3.59
CA VAL A 99 6.16 10.92 2.80
C VAL A 99 5.54 10.27 1.56
N GLN A 100 4.38 9.64 1.71
CA GLN A 100 3.60 9.10 0.61
C GLN A 100 3.19 10.19 -0.39
N SER A 101 2.61 11.30 0.10
CA SER A 101 2.21 12.44 -0.75
C SER A 101 3.41 13.01 -1.52
N LEU A 102 4.60 13.04 -0.91
CA LEU A 102 5.83 13.47 -1.59
C LEU A 102 6.24 12.50 -2.70
N LEU A 103 6.16 11.20 -2.48
CA LEU A 103 6.49 10.20 -3.51
C LEU A 103 5.55 10.25 -4.71
N GLU A 104 4.27 10.59 -4.47
CA GLU A 104 3.26 10.77 -5.52
C GLU A 104 3.44 12.10 -6.28
N GLN A 105 4.12 13.10 -5.70
CA GLN A 105 4.24 14.46 -6.25
C GLN A 105 5.72 14.85 -6.54
N PRO A 106 6.15 14.82 -7.81
CA PRO A 106 7.52 15.18 -8.19
C PRO A 106 7.96 16.60 -7.76
N GLU A 107 7.01 17.54 -7.69
CA GLU A 107 7.28 18.94 -7.32
C GLU A 107 7.69 19.09 -5.85
N GLY A 108 7.04 18.35 -4.94
CA GLY A 108 7.36 18.38 -3.51
C GLY A 108 8.76 17.86 -3.22
N LEU A 109 9.16 16.79 -3.92
CA LEU A 109 10.52 16.23 -3.83
C LEU A 109 11.57 17.16 -4.45
N ALA A 110 11.23 17.88 -5.51
CA ALA A 110 12.11 18.89 -6.10
C ALA A 110 12.33 20.07 -5.13
N LEU A 111 11.28 20.51 -4.44
CA LEU A 111 11.39 21.55 -3.41
C LEU A 111 12.24 21.06 -2.24
N LEU A 112 12.00 19.85 -1.73
CA LEU A 112 12.78 19.25 -0.65
C LEU A 112 14.28 19.18 -1.02
N ALA A 113 14.60 18.72 -2.23
CA ALA A 113 15.98 18.72 -2.74
C ALA A 113 16.60 20.12 -2.82
N SER A 114 15.82 21.14 -3.16
CA SER A 114 16.29 22.52 -3.28
C SER A 114 16.62 23.15 -1.93
N LEU A 115 15.91 22.77 -0.87
CA LEU A 115 16.15 23.25 0.49
C LEU A 115 17.47 22.72 1.06
N ASP A 116 17.89 21.52 0.65
CA ASP A 116 19.10 20.89 1.15
C ASP A 116 20.36 21.10 0.29
N SER A 117 20.19 21.71 -0.88
CA SER A 117 21.31 22.06 -1.73
C SER A 117 22.01 23.31 -1.16
N PRO A 118 23.35 23.31 -0.98
CA PRO A 118 24.07 24.54 -0.62
C PRO A 118 23.83 25.57 -1.72
N SER A 119 23.13 26.64 -1.35
CA SER A 119 22.60 27.70 -2.19
C SER A 119 23.45 28.03 -3.43
N THR A 120 23.07 27.49 -4.59
CA THR A 120 23.11 28.24 -5.84
C THR A 120 21.72 28.82 -6.05
N LEU A 121 21.46 29.96 -5.39
CA LEU A 121 20.34 30.83 -5.73
C LEU A 121 20.52 31.31 -7.18
N ALA A 122 20.07 30.50 -8.13
CA ALA A 122 19.60 31.03 -9.40
C ALA A 122 18.36 31.88 -9.06
N LYS A 123 18.52 33.20 -9.16
CA LYS A 123 17.44 34.17 -8.96
C LYS A 123 16.19 33.73 -9.75
N PRO A 124 15.03 33.55 -9.11
CA PRO A 124 13.79 33.49 -9.86
C PRO A 124 13.55 34.89 -10.41
N GLN A 125 13.48 34.99 -11.72
CA GLN A 125 12.88 36.15 -12.36
C GLN A 125 11.41 36.15 -11.95
N SER A 126 11.09 37.08 -11.05
CA SER A 126 9.77 37.60 -10.69
C SER A 126 8.61 37.15 -11.59
N GLN A 127 7.59 36.51 -11.02
CA GLN A 127 6.31 37.18 -10.79
C GLN A 127 5.37 36.28 -9.95
N THR A 128 4.98 36.80 -8.79
CA THR A 128 3.68 36.58 -8.11
C THR A 128 3.37 35.11 -7.74
N ILE A 129 3.38 34.72 -6.47
CA ILE A 129 2.19 34.83 -5.62
C ILE A 129 2.61 34.89 -4.14
N ARG A 130 2.03 35.88 -3.46
CA ARG A 130 2.08 36.13 -2.02
C ARG A 130 1.17 35.15 -1.27
N HIS A 131 1.39 35.05 0.05
CA HIS A 131 0.56 34.44 1.11
C HIS A 131 0.88 32.95 1.35
N LEU A 132 1.37 32.47 2.50
CA LEU A 132 1.49 32.99 3.86
C LEU A 132 2.67 32.28 4.57
N VAL A 133 3.57 33.06 5.17
CA VAL A 133 4.47 32.61 6.24
C VAL A 133 4.15 33.48 7.45
N ASN A 134 3.68 32.88 8.55
CA ASN A 134 3.62 33.47 9.90
C ASN A 134 4.09 32.35 10.85
N ALA A 135 5.30 32.37 11.40
CA ALA A 135 5.77 33.18 12.54
C ALA A 135 5.11 32.80 13.88
N ALA A 136 5.86 32.14 14.78
CA ALA A 136 6.03 32.53 16.20
C ALA A 136 7.03 31.62 16.94
N ILE A 137 7.94 32.26 17.67
CA ILE A 137 8.94 31.72 18.60
C ILE A 137 8.41 31.87 20.05
N ILE A 138 9.01 31.13 20.99
CA ILE A 138 9.20 31.37 22.44
C ILE A 138 8.43 30.41 23.36
N GLY A 139 9.17 29.74 24.26
CA GLY A 139 8.66 29.41 25.60
C GLY A 139 9.18 28.11 26.20
N ALA A 140 10.24 28.19 27.01
CA ALA A 140 10.71 27.12 27.88
C ALA A 140 9.66 26.71 28.95
N THR A 141 9.69 25.46 29.42
CA THR A 141 9.88 25.11 30.85
C THR A 141 9.87 23.59 31.07
N ALA A 142 10.51 23.23 32.18
CA ALA A 142 10.99 21.92 32.59
C ALA A 142 9.95 21.03 33.29
N SER A 143 10.43 19.81 33.60
CA SER A 143 10.01 18.86 34.65
C SER A 143 9.22 17.66 34.13
N ALA A 144 9.33 16.43 34.63
CA ALA A 144 10.29 15.70 35.47
C ALA A 144 9.76 14.25 35.54
N ILE A 145 10.67 13.27 35.59
CA ILE A 145 10.59 11.98 36.32
C ILE A 145 9.29 11.14 36.23
N ALA A 146 9.42 9.91 35.70
CA ALA A 146 8.98 8.70 36.42
C ALA A 146 9.59 7.44 35.79
N ALA A 147 10.49 6.82 36.56
CA ALA A 147 11.04 5.50 36.30
C ALA A 147 10.04 4.42 36.72
N LEU A 148 9.77 3.45 35.85
CA LEU A 148 9.36 2.07 36.15
C LEU A 148 9.77 1.26 34.90
N GLY A 149 10.62 0.25 34.91
CA GLY A 149 10.78 -0.82 35.88
C GLY A 149 10.84 -2.08 35.03
N PHE A 150 12.05 -2.60 34.79
CA PHE A 150 12.29 -3.84 34.08
C PHE A 150 11.56 -4.99 34.79
N VAL A 151 10.73 -5.73 34.06
CA VAL A 151 10.50 -7.14 34.35
C VAL A 151 10.65 -7.91 33.05
N SER A 152 11.80 -8.57 32.96
CA SER A 152 12.12 -9.58 31.97
C SER A 152 11.24 -10.81 32.24
N TRP A 153 10.49 -11.25 31.23
CA TRP A 153 10.02 -12.63 31.17
C TRP A 153 10.47 -13.27 29.87
N SER A 154 11.58 -14.00 29.98
CA SER A 154 11.93 -15.08 29.08
C SER A 154 10.88 -16.19 29.21
N MET A 155 10.11 -16.44 28.15
CA MET A 155 9.42 -17.70 27.93
C MET A 155 9.67 -18.13 26.48
N LEU A 156 10.57 -19.10 26.32
CA LEU A 156 10.71 -19.83 25.06
C LEU A 156 9.39 -20.55 24.77
N LYS A 157 8.84 -20.35 23.57
CA LYS A 157 7.93 -21.31 22.93
C LYS A 157 8.53 -21.77 21.60
N PRO A 158 8.32 -23.03 21.21
CA PRO A 158 9.03 -23.65 20.10
C PRO A 158 8.49 -23.19 18.74
N ALA A 159 9.39 -23.12 17.76
CA ALA A 159 9.08 -22.83 16.36
C ALA A 159 8.04 -23.84 15.81
N PRO A 160 6.99 -23.39 15.10
CA PRO A 160 6.20 -24.27 14.26
C PRO A 160 7.08 -24.81 13.14
N GLN A 161 7.12 -26.14 13.02
CA GLN A 161 7.83 -26.83 11.96
C GLN A 161 7.21 -26.47 10.61
N SER A 162 8.04 -25.98 9.70
CA SER A 162 7.71 -25.78 8.29
C SER A 162 7.46 -27.13 7.64
N VAL A 163 6.20 -27.58 7.61
CA VAL A 163 5.77 -28.67 6.76
C VAL A 163 5.65 -28.11 5.36
N THR A 164 6.64 -28.39 4.52
CA THR A 164 6.55 -28.16 3.06
C THR A 164 5.37 -28.96 2.50
N PRO A 165 4.36 -28.33 1.87
CA PRO A 165 3.38 -29.06 1.09
C PRO A 165 4.07 -29.63 -0.17
N PRO A 166 3.66 -30.82 -0.63
CA PRO A 166 4.21 -31.41 -1.84
C PRO A 166 3.89 -30.54 -3.06
N SER A 167 4.91 -30.27 -3.86
CA SER A 167 4.80 -29.61 -5.15
C SER A 167 3.98 -30.48 -6.12
N GLU A 168 2.69 -30.20 -6.24
CA GLU A 168 1.89 -30.62 -7.38
C GLU A 168 2.14 -29.70 -8.59
N PRO A 169 2.11 -30.24 -9.81
CA PRO A 169 2.51 -29.51 -11.00
C PRO A 169 1.53 -28.38 -11.30
N ILE A 170 2.04 -27.16 -11.38
CA ILE A 170 1.34 -26.00 -11.96
C ILE A 170 0.82 -26.45 -13.32
N LEU A 171 -0.52 -26.45 -13.48
CA LEU A 171 -1.14 -26.61 -14.78
C LEU A 171 -0.55 -25.54 -15.70
N SER A 172 0.32 -25.99 -16.61
CA SER A 172 0.90 -25.18 -17.66
C SER A 172 -0.24 -24.66 -18.53
N ASN A 173 -0.59 -23.40 -18.37
CA ASN A 173 -1.51 -22.73 -19.28
C ASN A 173 -0.88 -22.73 -20.67
N LYS A 174 -1.53 -23.45 -21.58
CA LYS A 174 -1.32 -23.40 -23.04
C LYS A 174 -1.23 -21.93 -23.48
N PRO A 175 -0.38 -21.56 -24.46
CA PRO A 175 -0.24 -20.17 -24.91
C PRO A 175 -1.49 -19.72 -25.67
N GLY A 176 -2.51 -19.31 -24.94
CA GLY A 176 -3.61 -18.48 -25.41
C GLY A 176 -3.27 -17.03 -25.09
N THR A 177 -3.20 -16.21 -26.14
CA THR A 177 -3.17 -14.74 -26.19
C THR A 177 -2.79 -14.01 -24.89
N ALA A 178 -1.63 -13.33 -24.88
CA ALA A 178 -1.20 -12.49 -23.76
C ALA A 178 -2.29 -11.48 -23.34
N PRO A 179 -2.44 -11.19 -22.03
CA PRO A 179 -3.40 -10.21 -21.56
C PRO A 179 -3.13 -8.82 -22.15
N ALA A 180 -4.19 -8.08 -22.41
CA ALA A 180 -4.10 -6.67 -22.72
C ALA A 180 -4.03 -5.87 -21.42
N MET A 181 -3.04 -4.99 -21.29
CA MET A 181 -2.99 -4.02 -20.20
C MET A 181 -4.10 -3.00 -20.41
N LEU A 182 -4.88 -2.73 -19.38
CA LEU A 182 -5.89 -1.69 -19.44
C LEU A 182 -5.20 -0.33 -19.63
N PRO A 183 -5.79 0.60 -20.41
CA PRO A 183 -5.28 1.95 -20.52
C PRO A 183 -5.24 2.62 -19.14
N ALA A 184 -4.42 3.65 -18.99
CA ALA A 184 -4.37 4.44 -17.75
C ALA A 184 -5.78 4.91 -17.38
N GLY A 185 -6.27 4.43 -16.24
CA GLY A 185 -7.56 4.77 -15.64
C GLY A 185 -7.38 5.76 -14.48
N THR A 186 -8.46 6.04 -13.78
CA THR A 186 -8.45 6.86 -12.57
C THR A 186 -8.73 5.99 -11.35
N CYS A 187 -8.10 6.29 -10.22
CA CYS A 187 -8.40 5.66 -8.94
C CYS A 187 -9.59 6.30 -8.20
N GLY A 188 -10.43 7.05 -8.93
CA GLY A 188 -11.47 7.91 -8.37
C GLY A 188 -10.91 9.18 -7.71
N VAL A 189 -11.82 10.08 -7.31
CA VAL A 189 -11.46 11.31 -6.59
C VAL A 189 -10.87 10.94 -5.23
N GLY A 190 -9.64 11.42 -4.96
CA GLY A 190 -8.92 11.11 -3.72
C GLY A 190 -8.08 9.82 -3.77
N GLY A 191 -8.02 9.11 -4.90
CA GLY A 191 -7.15 7.95 -5.08
C GLY A 191 -5.69 8.29 -5.41
N SER A 192 -4.81 7.27 -5.41
CA SER A 192 -3.33 7.36 -5.49
C SER A 192 -2.74 7.53 -6.90
N GLY A 193 -3.58 7.57 -7.95
CA GLY A 193 -3.13 7.84 -9.33
C GLY A 193 -2.28 6.73 -9.98
N ASP A 194 -2.16 5.58 -9.34
CA ASP A 194 -1.34 4.43 -9.73
C ASP A 194 -2.16 3.30 -10.38
N PHE A 195 -3.26 3.66 -11.05
CA PHE A 195 -4.18 2.70 -11.66
C PHE A 195 -3.43 1.67 -12.53
N GLY A 196 -3.65 0.40 -12.21
CA GLY A 196 -3.13 -0.73 -12.95
C GLY A 196 -4.21 -1.77 -13.21
N GLY A 197 -4.16 -2.41 -14.37
CA GLY A 197 -5.12 -3.45 -14.67
C GLY A 197 -4.84 -4.22 -15.95
N VAL A 198 -5.54 -5.34 -16.08
CA VAL A 198 -5.47 -6.22 -17.24
C VAL A 198 -6.83 -6.72 -17.65
N LEU A 199 -6.90 -7.09 -18.92
CA LEU A 199 -8.04 -7.73 -19.55
C LEU A 199 -7.56 -8.94 -20.35
N TYR A 200 -8.13 -10.10 -20.05
CA TYR A 200 -7.94 -11.31 -20.82
C TYR A 200 -9.07 -11.45 -21.86
N PRO A 201 -8.77 -11.92 -23.09
CA PRO A 201 -9.80 -12.21 -24.07
C PRO A 201 -10.80 -13.24 -23.54
N THR A 202 -12.10 -12.98 -23.71
CA THR A 202 -13.15 -13.93 -23.35
C THR A 202 -13.75 -14.56 -24.60
N ASN A 203 -14.16 -15.83 -24.51
CA ASN A 203 -14.85 -16.54 -25.59
C ASN A 203 -16.38 -16.49 -25.40
N GLY A 204 -16.87 -15.47 -24.68
CA GLY A 204 -18.28 -15.32 -24.37
C GLY A 204 -18.82 -16.33 -23.34
N GLY A 205 -17.94 -16.86 -22.48
CA GLY A 205 -18.32 -17.64 -21.32
C GLY A 205 -18.43 -16.79 -20.05
N PRO A 206 -18.80 -17.40 -18.92
CA PRO A 206 -18.96 -16.70 -17.65
C PRO A 206 -17.62 -16.11 -17.14
N GLU A 207 -17.67 -14.91 -16.58
CA GLU A 207 -16.48 -14.06 -16.34
C GLU A 207 -16.09 -14.00 -14.86
N LEU A 208 -14.81 -13.69 -14.59
CA LEU A 208 -14.27 -13.41 -13.26
C LEU A 208 -13.56 -12.05 -13.28
N HIS A 209 -14.14 -11.06 -12.61
CA HIS A 209 -13.59 -9.72 -12.50
C HIS A 209 -13.11 -9.47 -11.08
N VAL A 210 -11.93 -8.89 -10.95
CA VAL A 210 -11.30 -8.57 -9.67
C VAL A 210 -11.04 -7.07 -9.58
N VAL A 211 -11.47 -6.46 -8.49
CA VAL A 211 -11.06 -5.11 -8.09
C VAL A 211 -10.26 -5.24 -6.80
N GLY A 212 -9.04 -4.70 -6.80
CA GLY A 212 -8.13 -4.80 -5.68
C GLY A 212 -7.57 -3.44 -5.28
N ILE A 213 -7.63 -3.11 -3.99
CA ILE A 213 -7.04 -1.91 -3.41
C ILE A 213 -6.32 -2.23 -2.11
N TYR A 214 -5.46 -1.32 -1.65
CA TYR A 214 -4.97 -1.39 -0.27
C TYR A 214 -5.95 -0.64 0.64
N GLU A 215 -6.38 0.55 0.25
CA GLU A 215 -7.26 1.41 1.06
C GLU A 215 -8.19 2.29 0.20
N ALA A 216 -9.20 2.87 0.83
CA ALA A 216 -10.07 3.87 0.21
C ALA A 216 -9.85 5.30 0.76
N ARG A 217 -8.99 5.46 1.77
CA ARG A 217 -8.72 6.74 2.44
C ARG A 217 -7.38 6.70 3.18
N SER A 218 -6.71 7.84 3.26
CA SER A 218 -5.37 7.98 3.88
C SER A 218 -5.36 8.29 5.37
N ASP A 219 -6.52 8.64 5.94
CA ASP A 219 -6.65 9.12 7.31
C ASP A 219 -7.07 7.99 8.27
N HIS A 220 -6.38 6.85 8.13
CA HIS A 220 -6.43 5.73 9.07
C HIS A 220 -5.13 5.67 9.88
N SER A 221 -5.16 4.91 10.97
CA SER A 221 -4.00 4.60 11.80
C SER A 221 -4.26 3.30 12.53
N ALA A 222 -3.22 2.68 13.12
CA ALA A 222 -3.36 1.44 13.89
C ALA A 222 -4.47 1.47 14.97
N ASN A 223 -4.83 2.64 15.51
CA ASN A 223 -5.88 2.80 16.54
C ASN A 223 -7.21 3.36 16.01
N ASN A 224 -7.29 3.71 14.72
CA ASN A 224 -8.46 4.30 14.10
C ASN A 224 -8.52 3.90 12.62
N ARG A 225 -9.22 2.79 12.34
CA ARG A 225 -9.46 2.29 10.98
C ARG A 225 -10.90 2.56 10.60
N GLN A 226 -11.16 3.81 10.21
CA GLN A 226 -12.49 4.18 9.76
C GLN A 226 -12.76 3.51 8.41
N VAL A 227 -13.97 2.99 8.25
CA VAL A 227 -14.41 2.40 6.99
C VAL A 227 -14.32 3.44 5.87
N GLY A 228 -13.63 3.09 4.79
CA GLY A 228 -13.62 3.87 3.56
C GLY A 228 -14.70 3.38 2.59
N VAL A 229 -15.08 4.22 1.63
CA VAL A 229 -16.15 3.90 0.67
C VAL A 229 -15.58 3.81 -0.73
N VAL A 230 -15.91 2.73 -1.43
CA VAL A 230 -15.51 2.52 -2.83
C VAL A 230 -16.73 2.28 -3.69
N ARG A 231 -16.86 3.04 -4.78
CA ARG A 231 -17.93 2.84 -5.76
C ARG A 231 -17.46 1.91 -6.88
N VAL A 232 -18.26 0.90 -7.20
CA VAL A 232 -17.99 0.00 -8.32
C VAL A 232 -19.16 0.08 -9.29
N ASN A 233 -18.93 0.73 -10.42
CA ASN A 233 -19.91 0.84 -11.50
C ASN A 233 -19.77 -0.39 -12.42
N VAL A 234 -20.82 -1.21 -12.52
CA VAL A 234 -20.84 -2.41 -13.37
C VAL A 234 -21.76 -2.15 -14.56
N GLU A 235 -21.16 -1.96 -15.73
CA GLU A 235 -21.85 -1.72 -17.01
C GLU A 235 -21.79 -2.93 -17.94
N ARG A 236 -20.88 -3.89 -17.67
CA ARG A 236 -20.68 -5.10 -18.46
C ARG A 236 -21.93 -5.98 -18.44
N GLN A 237 -22.54 -6.17 -19.62
CA GLN A 237 -23.79 -6.90 -19.81
C GLN A 237 -23.60 -8.20 -20.61
N ASN A 238 -24.64 -9.03 -20.64
CA ASN A 238 -24.79 -10.24 -21.47
C ASN A 238 -23.86 -11.41 -21.13
N GLN A 239 -23.02 -11.28 -20.09
CA GLN A 239 -22.24 -12.40 -19.58
C GLN A 239 -22.41 -12.51 -18.05
N PRO A 240 -22.78 -13.69 -17.55
CA PRO A 240 -22.78 -13.96 -16.11
C PRO A 240 -21.37 -13.80 -15.53
N MET A 241 -21.21 -13.07 -14.43
CA MET A 241 -19.90 -12.82 -13.83
C MET A 241 -19.84 -13.14 -12.34
N VAL A 242 -18.64 -13.47 -11.87
CA VAL A 242 -18.27 -13.40 -10.46
C VAL A 242 -17.45 -12.13 -10.26
N LEU A 243 -17.80 -11.35 -9.24
CA LEU A 243 -17.10 -10.12 -8.87
C LEU A 243 -16.35 -10.35 -7.56
N ALA A 244 -15.02 -10.31 -7.60
CA ALA A 244 -14.20 -10.33 -6.39
C ALA A 244 -13.72 -8.92 -6.05
N LEU A 245 -13.94 -8.50 -4.82
CA LEU A 245 -13.56 -7.19 -4.29
C LEU A 245 -12.59 -7.41 -3.13
N SER A 246 -11.39 -6.85 -3.26
CA SER A 246 -10.29 -7.10 -2.33
C SER A 246 -9.74 -5.78 -1.78
N SER A 247 -9.64 -5.67 -0.45
CA SER A 247 -9.02 -4.53 0.22
C SER A 247 -8.22 -4.99 1.44
N TYR A 248 -7.13 -4.29 1.74
CA TYR A 248 -6.45 -4.48 3.02
C TYR A 248 -7.22 -3.79 4.15
N GLU A 249 -7.40 -2.48 4.06
CA GLU A 249 -8.16 -1.64 4.99
C GLU A 249 -9.68 -1.91 4.91
N PRO A 250 -10.46 -1.55 5.96
CA PRO A 250 -11.91 -1.77 5.98
C PRO A 250 -12.61 -0.92 4.92
N VAL A 251 -13.42 -1.55 4.09
CA VAL A 251 -14.13 -0.89 2.98
C VAL A 251 -15.60 -1.26 2.94
N GLU A 252 -16.44 -0.26 2.71
CA GLU A 252 -17.81 -0.40 2.22
C GLU A 252 -17.81 -0.28 0.69
N TRP A 253 -18.07 -1.41 0.04
CA TRP A 253 -18.20 -1.50 -1.41
C TRP A 253 -19.62 -1.13 -1.83
N GLN A 254 -19.78 -0.02 -2.55
CA GLN A 254 -21.06 0.43 -3.10
C GLN A 254 -21.18 0.02 -4.56
N LEU A 255 -22.03 -0.97 -4.84
CA LEU A 255 -22.29 -1.40 -6.21
C LEU A 255 -23.33 -0.53 -6.90
N ASN A 256 -23.00 -0.10 -8.11
CA ASN A 256 -23.93 0.56 -9.03
C ASN A 256 -24.05 -0.29 -10.30
N LEU A 257 -25.17 -1.00 -10.44
CA LEU A 257 -25.38 -1.99 -11.50
C LEU A 257 -26.24 -1.39 -12.62
N ALA A 258 -25.73 -1.46 -13.86
CA ALA A 258 -26.54 -1.17 -15.03
C ALA A 258 -27.68 -2.20 -15.20
N PRO A 259 -28.77 -1.87 -15.91
CA PRO A 259 -29.80 -2.84 -16.22
C PRO A 259 -29.25 -4.08 -16.93
N ASN A 260 -29.77 -5.27 -16.60
CA ASN A 260 -29.40 -6.56 -17.18
C ASN A 260 -27.97 -7.05 -16.88
N VAL A 261 -27.26 -6.42 -15.94
CA VAL A 261 -26.04 -6.99 -15.37
C VAL A 261 -26.39 -8.29 -14.63
N GLN A 262 -25.62 -9.35 -14.88
CA GLN A 262 -25.82 -10.66 -14.26
C GLN A 262 -24.58 -11.00 -13.41
N ILE A 263 -24.66 -10.73 -12.11
CA ILE A 263 -23.65 -11.16 -11.15
C ILE A 263 -24.16 -12.44 -10.48
N GLU A 264 -23.43 -13.53 -10.65
CA GLU A 264 -23.76 -14.81 -10.03
C GLU A 264 -23.40 -14.86 -8.55
N LYS A 265 -22.28 -14.21 -8.19
CA LYS A 265 -21.75 -14.16 -6.83
C LYS A 265 -20.76 -13.00 -6.69
N ILE A 266 -20.72 -12.44 -5.49
CA ILE A 266 -19.69 -11.52 -5.05
C ILE A 266 -18.81 -12.22 -4.01
N ILE A 267 -17.50 -12.02 -4.13
CA ILE A 267 -16.51 -12.48 -3.15
C ILE A 267 -15.87 -11.25 -2.54
N LEU A 268 -16.05 -11.05 -1.23
CA LEU A 268 -15.32 -10.05 -0.48
C LEU A 268 -14.07 -10.70 0.11
N ASN A 269 -12.91 -10.10 -0.09
CA ASN A 269 -11.65 -10.54 0.48
C ASN A 269 -11.01 -9.36 1.22
N GLY A 270 -10.63 -9.54 2.48
CA GLY A 270 -9.97 -8.48 3.21
C GLY A 270 -9.15 -8.92 4.40
N TYR A 271 -8.25 -8.06 4.84
CA TYR A 271 -7.62 -8.27 6.14
C TYR A 271 -8.60 -7.80 7.22
N HIS A 272 -8.99 -6.54 7.11
CA HIS A 272 -10.05 -5.93 7.89
C HIS A 272 -11.43 -6.24 7.32
N ASP A 273 -12.46 -6.01 8.12
CA ASP A 273 -13.86 -6.23 7.75
C ASP A 273 -14.26 -5.49 6.47
N GLN A 274 -14.95 -6.21 5.60
CA GLN A 274 -15.45 -5.71 4.33
C GLN A 274 -16.98 -5.71 4.36
N THR A 275 -17.60 -4.65 3.84
CA THR A 275 -19.06 -4.55 3.76
C THR A 275 -19.47 -4.21 2.34
N ILE A 276 -20.72 -4.52 1.98
CA ILE A 276 -21.22 -4.27 0.63
C ILE A 276 -22.66 -3.78 0.63
N VAL A 277 -22.94 -2.81 -0.23
CA VAL A 277 -24.25 -2.20 -0.46
C VAL A 277 -24.61 -2.32 -1.94
N GLY A 278 -25.89 -2.57 -2.25
CA GLY A 278 -26.38 -2.78 -3.62
C GLY A 278 -26.22 -4.22 -4.13
N ALA A 279 -26.15 -5.19 -3.21
CA ALA A 279 -25.97 -6.61 -3.49
C ALA A 279 -27.10 -7.50 -2.93
N GLU A 280 -28.28 -6.94 -2.63
CA GLU A 280 -29.33 -7.59 -1.82
C GLU A 280 -29.86 -8.91 -2.39
N ASN A 281 -29.76 -9.11 -3.71
CA ASN A 281 -30.22 -10.32 -4.41
C ASN A 281 -29.07 -11.13 -5.02
N ILE A 282 -27.83 -10.85 -4.62
CA ILE A 282 -26.63 -11.50 -5.13
C ILE A 282 -25.99 -12.28 -3.98
N PRO A 283 -25.68 -13.57 -4.16
CA PRO A 283 -24.90 -14.31 -3.17
C PRO A 283 -23.58 -13.61 -2.86
N VAL A 284 -23.29 -13.37 -1.58
CA VAL A 284 -22.02 -12.80 -1.11
C VAL A 284 -21.30 -13.84 -0.27
N GLU A 285 -20.06 -14.15 -0.63
CA GLU A 285 -19.12 -14.92 0.19
C GLU A 285 -18.06 -13.98 0.74
N GLU A 286 -17.87 -13.98 2.06
CA GLU A 286 -16.93 -13.10 2.73
C GLU A 286 -15.71 -13.88 3.24
N TYR A 287 -14.54 -13.34 2.96
CA TYR A 287 -13.21 -13.82 3.36
C TYR A 287 -12.40 -12.65 3.91
N SER A 288 -12.99 -11.94 4.87
CA SER A 288 -12.31 -10.92 5.70
C SER A 288 -11.63 -11.63 6.87
N TYR A 289 -10.34 -11.43 7.09
CA TYR A 289 -9.59 -12.12 8.14
C TYR A 289 -10.11 -11.78 9.54
N GLU A 290 -10.32 -10.50 9.86
CA GLU A 290 -10.87 -10.09 11.17
C GLU A 290 -12.30 -10.59 11.38
N GLY A 291 -13.16 -10.50 10.37
CA GLY A 291 -14.58 -10.86 10.48
C GLY A 291 -14.84 -12.37 10.45
N THR A 292 -14.11 -13.12 9.63
CA THR A 292 -14.39 -14.55 9.37
C THR A 292 -13.27 -15.50 9.84
N GLY A 293 -12.09 -14.97 10.16
CA GLY A 293 -10.90 -15.76 10.47
C GLY A 293 -10.22 -16.37 9.23
N THR A 294 -10.69 -16.05 8.01
CA THR A 294 -10.16 -16.58 6.75
C THR A 294 -10.01 -15.46 5.71
N SER A 295 -8.97 -15.56 4.88
CA SER A 295 -8.76 -14.69 3.71
C SER A 295 -7.98 -15.43 2.61
N PHE A 296 -7.98 -14.90 1.40
CA PHE A 296 -7.16 -15.38 0.27
C PHE A 296 -5.74 -14.78 0.25
N SER A 297 -5.33 -14.11 1.34
CA SER A 297 -4.02 -13.45 1.51
C SER A 297 -3.69 -12.36 0.44
N ASP A 298 -2.53 -11.71 0.60
CA ASP A 298 -1.84 -10.80 -0.35
C ASP A 298 -2.56 -9.53 -0.86
N PHE A 299 -3.84 -9.30 -0.56
CA PHE A 299 -4.65 -8.09 -0.83
C PHE A 299 -4.14 -7.21 -1.99
N PRO A 300 -4.07 -7.75 -3.21
CA PRO A 300 -3.31 -7.11 -4.27
C PRO A 300 -4.02 -5.89 -4.81
N HIS A 301 -3.31 -4.78 -4.89
CA HIS A 301 -3.82 -3.50 -5.38
C HIS A 301 -3.19 -3.07 -6.71
N SER A 302 -2.18 -3.78 -7.18
CA SER A 302 -1.51 -3.49 -8.45
C SER A 302 -1.32 -4.77 -9.24
N TRP A 303 -1.46 -4.71 -10.57
CA TRP A 303 -1.20 -5.87 -11.43
C TRP A 303 0.30 -6.14 -11.59
N THR A 304 1.12 -5.09 -11.47
CA THR A 304 2.56 -5.15 -11.68
C THR A 304 3.27 -5.42 -10.36
N GLY A 305 3.64 -6.68 -10.13
CA GLY A 305 4.39 -7.13 -8.96
C GLY A 305 4.29 -8.65 -8.78
N ASP A 306 5.17 -9.23 -7.96
CA ASP A 306 5.20 -10.69 -7.72
C ASP A 306 3.97 -11.22 -6.96
N PHE A 307 3.13 -10.34 -6.39
CA PHE A 307 2.07 -10.71 -5.43
C PHE A 307 0.68 -10.86 -6.05
N ALA A 308 0.28 -10.04 -7.03
CA ALA A 308 -1.08 -10.08 -7.57
C ALA A 308 -1.44 -11.38 -8.28
N ASN A 309 -0.44 -12.11 -8.77
CA ASN A 309 -0.63 -13.37 -9.49
C ASN A 309 -0.30 -14.61 -8.66
N ALA A 310 0.31 -14.47 -7.47
CA ALA A 310 0.92 -15.62 -6.79
C ALA A 310 -0.06 -16.45 -5.96
N VAL A 311 -1.02 -15.81 -5.26
CA VAL A 311 -1.89 -16.52 -4.29
C VAL A 311 -3.37 -16.28 -4.52
N MET A 312 -3.86 -15.04 -4.35
CA MET A 312 -5.30 -14.75 -4.36
C MET A 312 -5.97 -15.12 -5.69
N ILE A 313 -5.39 -14.73 -6.83
CA ILE A 313 -5.98 -14.99 -8.14
C ILE A 313 -6.11 -16.50 -8.41
N PRO A 314 -5.05 -17.33 -8.28
CA PRO A 314 -5.20 -18.79 -8.38
C PRO A 314 -6.27 -19.39 -7.46
N GLN A 315 -6.39 -18.91 -6.22
CA GLN A 315 -7.40 -19.38 -5.27
C GLN A 315 -8.82 -19.01 -5.69
N LEU A 316 -9.04 -17.77 -6.16
CA LEU A 316 -10.31 -17.34 -6.74
C LEU A 316 -10.67 -18.19 -7.95
N GLN A 317 -9.72 -18.44 -8.85
CA GLN A 317 -9.95 -19.27 -10.03
C GLN A 317 -10.32 -20.70 -9.66
N ALA A 318 -9.67 -21.28 -8.64
CA ALA A 318 -9.97 -22.61 -8.13
C ALA A 318 -11.36 -22.67 -7.47
N LEU A 319 -11.72 -21.65 -6.67
CA LEU A 319 -13.01 -21.55 -6.01
C LEU A 319 -14.16 -21.40 -7.02
N THR A 320 -13.97 -20.58 -8.05
CA THR A 320 -15.03 -20.25 -9.00
C THR A 320 -15.06 -21.16 -10.23
N GLY A 321 -14.00 -21.93 -10.46
CA GLY A 321 -13.80 -22.70 -11.69
C GLY A 321 -13.66 -21.82 -12.94
N ARG A 322 -13.21 -20.56 -12.79
CA ARG A 322 -13.17 -19.55 -13.87
C ARG A 322 -11.77 -18.99 -14.02
N SER A 323 -11.39 -18.72 -15.26
CA SER A 323 -10.16 -17.96 -15.50
C SER A 323 -10.37 -16.48 -15.25
N LEU A 324 -9.34 -15.80 -14.73
CA LEU A 324 -9.36 -14.35 -14.56
C LEU A 324 -9.72 -13.67 -15.90
N THR A 325 -10.74 -12.83 -15.87
CA THR A 325 -11.18 -12.03 -17.02
C THR A 325 -10.58 -10.64 -16.96
N SER A 326 -10.66 -9.96 -15.82
CA SER A 326 -9.96 -8.70 -15.61
C SER A 326 -9.52 -8.50 -14.18
N PHE A 327 -8.46 -7.72 -14.03
CA PHE A 327 -8.07 -7.12 -12.76
C PHE A 327 -8.00 -5.61 -12.94
N GLN A 328 -8.47 -4.86 -11.95
CA GLN A 328 -8.26 -3.42 -11.80
C GLN A 328 -7.82 -3.12 -10.37
N GLY A 329 -6.88 -2.21 -10.19
CA GLY A 329 -6.47 -1.81 -8.86
C GLY A 329 -5.71 -0.50 -8.80
N CYS A 330 -5.68 0.03 -7.58
CA CYS A 330 -4.92 1.19 -7.15
C CYS A 330 -4.52 0.98 -5.69
N TYR A 331 -3.38 1.49 -5.23
CA TYR A 331 -3.07 1.49 -3.79
C TYR A 331 -4.23 2.10 -2.99
N ARG A 332 -4.61 3.33 -3.32
CA ARG A 332 -5.81 4.00 -2.83
C ARG A 332 -6.82 4.17 -3.96
N GLY A 333 -7.97 3.53 -3.84
CA GLY A 333 -9.05 3.61 -4.82
C GLY A 333 -10.38 4.01 -4.21
N THR A 334 -11.13 4.89 -4.86
CA THR A 334 -12.48 5.30 -4.43
C THR A 334 -13.56 5.01 -5.47
N GLU A 335 -13.17 4.72 -6.72
CA GLU A 335 -14.11 4.41 -7.80
C GLU A 335 -13.48 3.53 -8.89
N PHE A 336 -14.23 2.52 -9.35
CA PHE A 336 -13.86 1.62 -10.45
C PHE A 336 -15.04 1.39 -11.41
N SER A 337 -14.74 1.01 -12.65
CA SER A 337 -15.75 0.72 -13.67
C SER A 337 -15.46 -0.56 -14.44
N LEU A 338 -16.44 -1.47 -14.49
CA LEU A 338 -16.40 -2.69 -15.29
C LEU A 338 -17.29 -2.51 -16.52
N ARG A 339 -16.69 -2.46 -17.71
CA ARG A 339 -17.38 -2.18 -18.98
C ARG A 339 -17.37 -3.37 -19.92
#